data_AF-U3K2N9-F1
#
_entry.id   AF-U3K2N9-F1
#
_cell.length_a   1.000
_cell.length_b   1.000
_cell.length_c   1.000
_cell.angle_alpha   90.00
_cell.angle_beta   90.00
_cell.angle_gamma   90.00
#
_symmetry.space_group_name_H-M   'P 1'
#
loop_
_entity.id
_entity.type
_entity.pdbx_description
1 polymer ?
#
loop_
_entity_poly.entity_id
_entity_poly.type
_entity_poly.pdbx_seq_one_letter_code
_entity_poly.pdbx_strand_id
1 'polypeptide(L)'
;LRQEGELVKLRRARQKMSELFPLTEEIWLDWLKDEIKMASEISEREKVYELFERAVKDYICPEIWLEYAQYSIGGIGQEGGIEKVRSIFERALTAVGLHVTKGTALWEAYREFENAILETAQLEKIHTLFRRQLGIPLLDMEASYAEYEEWSEEPIPETTIKNYKKALQQLEKCKPYEEALVMK
;
A
#
# COMPACT_ATOMS: atom_id res chain seq x y z
N LEU A 1 -20.40 19.66 11.51
CA LEU A 1 -20.06 19.52 10.07
C LEU A 1 -20.23 18.08 9.54
N ARG A 2 -19.38 17.11 9.90
CA ARG A 2 -19.49 15.72 9.37
C ARG A 2 -20.79 15.03 9.81
N GLN A 3 -21.12 15.11 11.10
CA GLN A 3 -22.38 14.58 11.66
C GLN A 3 -23.65 15.35 11.20
N GLU A 4 -23.47 16.54 10.62
CA GLU A 4 -24.56 17.40 10.15
C GLU A 4 -24.77 17.30 8.62
N GLY A 5 -23.99 16.45 7.93
CA GLY A 5 -24.10 16.27 6.47
C GLY A 5 -23.56 17.45 5.64
N GLU A 6 -22.89 18.42 6.23
CA GLU A 6 -22.39 19.62 5.53
C GLU A 6 -21.04 19.36 4.81
N LEU A 7 -21.04 18.41 3.86
CA LEU A 7 -19.84 17.93 3.17
C LEU A 7 -19.07 19.03 2.42
N VAL A 8 -19.77 20.00 1.83
CA VAL A 8 -19.13 21.12 1.11
C VAL A 8 -18.37 22.06 2.06
N LYS A 9 -18.94 22.37 3.24
CA LYS A 9 -18.26 23.22 4.23
C LYS A 9 -17.08 22.47 4.85
N LEU A 10 -17.24 21.16 5.08
CA LEU A 10 -16.18 20.29 5.57
C LEU A 10 -14.99 20.23 4.59
N ARG A 11 -15.24 20.06 3.29
CA ARG A 11 -14.21 20.10 2.25
C ARG A 11 -13.43 21.41 2.27
N ARG A 12 -14.12 22.56 2.34
CA ARG A 12 -13.47 23.89 2.40
C ARG A 12 -12.63 24.07 3.66
N ALA A 13 -13.11 23.59 4.81
CA ALA A 13 -12.36 23.66 6.06
C ALA A 13 -11.07 22.83 5.99
N ARG A 14 -11.16 21.58 5.48
CA ARG A 14 -10.01 20.68 5.30
C ARG A 14 -8.99 21.24 4.30
N GLN A 15 -9.45 21.84 3.19
CA GLN A 15 -8.58 22.54 2.23
C GLN A 15 -7.77 23.63 2.90
N LYS A 16 -8.43 24.57 3.60
CA LYS A 16 -7.71 25.64 4.31
C LYS A 16 -6.74 25.12 5.36
N MET A 17 -7.11 24.05 6.07
CA MET A 17 -6.22 23.45 7.07
C MET A 17 -4.97 22.85 6.43
N SER A 18 -5.13 22.10 5.33
CA SER A 18 -4.01 21.49 4.58
C SER A 18 -3.07 22.51 3.91
N GLU A 19 -3.54 23.73 3.66
CA GLU A 19 -2.71 24.81 3.12
C GLU A 19 -1.82 25.47 4.18
N LEU A 20 -2.24 25.38 5.45
CA LEU A 20 -1.55 26.03 6.57
C LEU A 20 -0.66 25.06 7.35
N PHE A 21 -1.04 23.77 7.42
CA PHE A 21 -0.37 22.77 8.23
C PHE A 21 -0.30 21.42 7.51
N PRO A 22 0.81 20.67 7.66
CA PRO A 22 0.82 19.24 7.36
C PRO A 22 -0.25 18.53 8.20
N LEU A 23 -1.02 17.64 7.58
CA LEU A 23 -2.05 16.89 8.28
C LEU A 23 -1.55 15.48 8.62
N THR A 24 -1.99 14.98 9.77
CA THR A 24 -1.75 13.60 10.20
C THR A 24 -2.45 12.61 9.27
N GLU A 25 -1.94 11.37 9.22
CA GLU A 25 -2.51 10.28 8.40
C GLU A 25 -4.02 10.11 8.61
N GLU A 26 -4.48 10.15 9.87
CA GLU A 26 -5.90 10.00 10.23
C GLU A 26 -6.80 11.07 9.57
N ILE A 27 -6.41 12.35 9.66
CA ILE A 27 -7.18 13.47 9.09
C ILE A 27 -7.24 13.36 7.57
N TRP A 28 -6.14 12.98 6.92
CA TRP A 28 -6.10 12.75 5.48
C TRP A 28 -7.00 11.58 5.07
N LEU A 29 -6.90 10.44 5.74
CA LEU A 29 -7.75 9.27 5.48
C LEU A 29 -9.23 9.58 5.64
N ASP A 30 -9.60 10.32 6.68
CA ASP A 30 -10.97 10.74 6.90
C ASP A 30 -11.49 11.62 5.76
N TRP A 31 -10.63 12.48 5.22
CA TRP A 31 -10.98 13.28 4.06
C TRP A 31 -11.10 12.43 2.79
N LEU A 32 -10.10 11.62 2.50
CA LEU A 32 -10.06 10.74 1.33
C LEU A 32 -11.29 9.83 1.29
N LYS A 33 -11.65 9.20 2.41
CA LYS A 33 -12.84 8.32 2.50
C LYS A 33 -14.15 9.04 2.20
N ASP A 34 -14.29 10.30 2.65
CA ASP A 34 -15.47 11.10 2.34
C ASP A 34 -15.52 11.44 0.83
N GLU A 35 -14.38 11.79 0.22
CA GLU A 35 -14.29 12.13 -1.21
C GLU A 35 -14.48 10.91 -2.12
N ILE A 36 -13.92 9.76 -1.75
CA ILE A 36 -14.11 8.48 -2.46
C ILE A 36 -15.60 8.11 -2.52
N LYS A 37 -16.33 8.26 -1.41
CA LYS A 37 -17.77 7.96 -1.36
C LYS A 37 -18.62 8.91 -2.20
N MET A 38 -18.13 10.14 -2.41
CA MET A 38 -18.81 11.14 -3.23
C MET A 38 -18.48 11.00 -4.72
N ALA A 39 -17.30 10.44 -5.06
CA ALA A 39 -16.85 10.28 -6.42
C ALA A 39 -17.64 9.18 -7.14
N SER A 40 -18.49 9.60 -8.07
CA SER A 40 -19.33 8.73 -8.90
C SER A 40 -18.92 8.75 -10.37
N GLU A 41 -18.25 9.82 -10.82
CA GLU A 41 -17.80 9.99 -12.20
C GLU A 41 -16.28 9.85 -12.37
N ILE A 42 -15.84 9.58 -13.61
CA ILE A 42 -14.40 9.51 -13.97
C ILE A 42 -13.68 10.83 -13.66
N SER A 43 -14.33 11.97 -13.92
CA SER A 43 -13.75 13.29 -13.64
C SER A 43 -13.51 13.54 -12.14
N GLU A 44 -14.31 12.90 -11.28
CA GLU A 44 -14.16 12.97 -9.83
C GLU A 44 -13.08 12.03 -9.32
N ARG A 45 -12.88 10.88 -9.99
CA ARG A 45 -11.79 9.95 -9.68
C ARG A 45 -10.41 10.58 -9.85
N GLU A 46 -10.19 11.37 -10.89
CA GLU A 46 -8.92 12.10 -11.06
C GLU A 46 -8.69 13.13 -9.94
N LYS A 47 -9.74 13.81 -9.47
CA LYS A 47 -9.63 14.72 -8.30
C LYS A 47 -9.29 13.97 -7.01
N VAL A 48 -9.80 12.75 -6.85
CA VAL A 48 -9.43 11.89 -5.72
C VAL A 48 -7.95 11.48 -5.82
N TYR A 49 -7.44 11.15 -7.02
CA TYR A 49 -6.01 10.91 -7.20
C TYR A 49 -5.16 12.14 -6.86
N GLU A 50 -5.55 13.34 -7.30
CA GLU A 50 -4.87 14.58 -6.91
C GLU A 50 -4.86 14.78 -5.39
N LEU A 51 -5.93 14.37 -4.69
CA LEU A 51 -5.99 14.44 -3.24
C LEU A 51 -5.05 13.44 -2.57
N PHE A 52 -4.96 12.21 -3.08
CA PHE A 52 -3.96 11.22 -2.63
C PHE A 52 -2.53 11.73 -2.83
N GLU A 53 -2.23 12.31 -4.01
CA GLU A 53 -0.91 12.89 -4.32
C GLU A 53 -0.51 14.02 -3.37
N ARG A 54 -1.48 14.69 -2.74
CA ARG A 54 -1.23 15.68 -1.69
C ARG A 54 -1.01 15.00 -0.35
N ALA A 55 -1.87 14.05 0.00
CA ALA A 55 -1.83 13.35 1.27
C ALA A 55 -0.51 12.61 1.53
N VAL A 56 0.06 11.98 0.49
CA VAL A 56 1.32 11.22 0.61
C VAL A 56 2.58 12.08 0.80
N LYS A 57 2.47 13.41 0.80
CA LYS A 57 3.62 14.34 0.90
C LYS A 57 3.90 14.84 2.30
N ASP A 58 2.94 14.78 3.22
CA ASP A 58 3.09 15.38 4.54
C ASP A 58 3.97 14.53 5.47
N TYR A 59 3.70 13.23 5.54
CA TYR A 59 4.41 12.28 6.39
C TYR A 59 4.45 10.88 5.75
N ILE A 60 5.25 9.97 6.32
CA ILE A 60 5.16 8.55 6.00
C ILE A 60 3.77 8.03 6.39
N CYS A 61 3.07 7.39 5.45
CA CYS A 61 1.66 7.07 5.59
C CYS A 61 1.28 5.73 4.93
N PRO A 62 1.61 4.60 5.56
CA PRO A 62 1.34 3.27 5.00
C PRO A 62 -0.14 3.01 4.69
N GLU A 63 -1.06 3.52 5.52
CA GLU A 63 -2.50 3.30 5.34
C GLU A 63 -3.06 4.13 4.19
N ILE A 64 -2.56 5.36 3.99
CA ILE A 64 -2.92 6.17 2.82
C ILE A 64 -2.42 5.51 1.53
N TRP A 65 -1.19 4.99 1.52
CA TRP A 65 -0.65 4.29 0.36
C TRP A 65 -1.44 3.03 0.01
N LEU A 66 -1.86 2.26 1.03
CA LEU A 66 -2.71 1.09 0.83
C LEU A 66 -4.07 1.47 0.25
N GLU A 67 -4.74 2.46 0.83
CA GLU A 67 -6.03 2.97 0.32
C GLU A 67 -5.89 3.54 -1.09
N TYR A 68 -4.79 4.25 -1.40
CA TYR A 68 -4.52 4.78 -2.73
C TYR A 68 -4.38 3.64 -3.76
N ALA A 69 -3.58 2.63 -3.45
CA ALA A 69 -3.38 1.49 -4.33
C ALA A 69 -4.70 0.74 -4.55
N GLN A 70 -5.46 0.44 -3.49
CA GLN A 70 -6.76 -0.23 -3.58
C GLN A 70 -7.80 0.60 -4.37
N TYR A 71 -7.87 1.90 -4.11
CA TYR A 71 -8.76 2.80 -4.86
C TYR A 71 -8.43 2.80 -6.35
N SER A 72 -7.15 2.74 -6.70
CA SER A 72 -6.70 2.74 -8.09
C SER A 72 -7.14 1.50 -8.88
N ILE A 73 -7.34 0.35 -8.22
CA ILE A 73 -7.84 -0.89 -8.84
C ILE A 73 -9.24 -0.66 -9.45
N GLY A 74 -10.07 0.21 -8.86
CA GLY A 74 -11.36 0.59 -9.44
C GLY A 74 -11.26 1.30 -10.81
N GLY A 75 -10.06 1.70 -11.24
CA GLY A 75 -9.79 2.35 -12.52
C GLY A 75 -9.23 1.43 -13.61
N ILE A 76 -9.08 0.12 -13.39
CA ILE A 76 -8.42 -0.81 -14.34
C ILE A 76 -9.09 -0.88 -15.71
N GLY A 77 -10.40 -0.62 -15.79
CA GLY A 77 -11.14 -0.65 -17.06
C GLY A 77 -10.89 0.55 -17.98
N GLN A 78 -10.14 1.54 -17.53
CA GLN A 78 -9.75 2.72 -18.32
C GLN A 78 -8.48 2.44 -19.12
N GLU A 79 -8.25 3.20 -20.19
CA GLU A 79 -7.02 3.11 -20.97
C GLU A 79 -5.80 3.38 -20.09
N GLY A 80 -4.83 2.47 -20.07
CA GLY A 80 -3.65 2.55 -19.21
C GLY A 80 -3.92 2.33 -17.71
N GLY A 81 -5.12 1.85 -17.34
CA GLY A 81 -5.52 1.67 -15.95
C GLY A 81 -4.64 0.68 -15.19
N ILE A 82 -4.27 -0.43 -15.81
CA ILE A 82 -3.40 -1.46 -15.21
C ILE A 82 -2.00 -0.89 -14.92
N GLU A 83 -1.41 -0.15 -15.88
CA GLU A 83 -0.10 0.50 -15.72
C GLU A 83 -0.14 1.54 -14.61
N LYS A 84 -1.24 2.31 -14.48
CA LYS A 84 -1.43 3.28 -13.41
C LYS A 84 -1.46 2.60 -12.04
N VAL A 85 -2.21 1.50 -11.89
CA VAL A 85 -2.26 0.72 -10.64
C VAL A 85 -0.88 0.19 -10.26
N ARG A 86 -0.17 -0.45 -11.20
CA ARG A 86 1.21 -0.94 -10.99
C ARG A 86 2.16 0.17 -10.56
N SER A 87 2.08 1.32 -11.22
CA SER A 87 2.89 2.50 -10.88
C SER A 87 2.63 2.98 -9.45
N ILE A 88 1.37 3.01 -9.01
CA ILE A 88 0.99 3.39 -7.65
C ILE A 88 1.51 2.37 -6.63
N PHE A 89 1.36 1.07 -6.89
CA PHE A 89 1.90 0.03 -6.01
C PHE A 89 3.43 0.10 -5.89
N GLU A 90 4.17 0.27 -6.99
CA GLU A 90 5.63 0.38 -6.93
C GLU A 90 6.09 1.63 -6.17
N ARG A 91 5.37 2.75 -6.31
CA ARG A 91 5.61 3.96 -5.51
C ARG A 91 5.32 3.72 -4.03
N ALA A 92 4.22 3.04 -3.71
CA ALA A 92 3.89 2.65 -2.33
C ALA A 92 4.98 1.77 -1.73
N LEU A 93 5.42 0.73 -2.44
CA LEU A 93 6.51 -0.14 -1.99
C LEU A 93 7.83 0.60 -1.79
N THR A 94 8.12 1.58 -2.66
CA THR A 94 9.30 2.44 -2.51
C THR A 94 9.21 3.31 -1.25
N ALA A 95 8.03 3.83 -0.92
CA ALA A 95 7.83 4.73 0.21
C ALA A 95 7.71 3.99 1.55
N VAL A 96 6.99 2.88 1.60
CA VAL A 96 6.56 2.21 2.84
C VAL A 96 6.68 0.67 2.80
N GLY A 97 7.20 0.09 1.72
CA GLY A 97 7.35 -1.36 1.58
C GLY A 97 8.37 -2.00 2.53
N LEU A 98 9.19 -1.19 3.21
CA LEU A 98 10.14 -1.61 4.26
C LEU A 98 9.59 -1.41 5.69
N HIS A 99 8.36 -0.91 5.83
CA HIS A 99 7.77 -0.69 7.14
C HIS A 99 7.52 -2.03 7.83
N VAL A 100 8.21 -2.30 8.95
CA VAL A 100 8.27 -3.64 9.57
C VAL A 100 6.89 -4.22 9.85
N THR A 101 5.98 -3.44 10.45
CA THR A 101 4.65 -3.92 10.85
C THR A 101 3.53 -3.68 9.83
N LYS A 102 3.63 -2.65 8.98
CA LYS A 102 2.56 -2.24 8.04
C LYS A 102 2.87 -2.52 6.56
N GLY A 103 4.13 -2.80 6.22
CA GLY A 103 4.58 -2.99 4.84
C GLY A 103 4.00 -4.25 4.19
N THR A 104 3.81 -5.33 4.96
CA THR A 104 3.30 -6.63 4.49
C THR A 104 1.96 -6.49 3.75
N ALA A 105 1.03 -5.68 4.27
CA ALA A 105 -0.29 -5.49 3.67
C ALA A 105 -0.23 -4.92 2.24
N LEU A 106 0.77 -4.08 1.94
CA LEU A 106 0.98 -3.56 0.57
C LEU A 106 1.53 -4.61 -0.38
N TRP A 107 2.45 -5.46 0.09
CA TRP A 107 2.98 -6.56 -0.71
C TRP A 107 1.88 -7.58 -1.04
N GLU A 108 1.04 -7.90 -0.06
CA GLU A 108 -0.10 -8.81 -0.22
C GLU A 108 -1.12 -8.23 -1.20
N ALA A 109 -1.58 -6.98 -0.98
CA ALA A 109 -2.53 -6.33 -1.88
C ALA A 109 -2.00 -6.23 -3.33
N TYR A 110 -0.69 -6.05 -3.52
CA TYR A 110 -0.11 -6.02 -4.86
C TYR A 110 -0.09 -7.42 -5.50
N ARG A 111 0.24 -8.47 -4.74
CA ARG A 111 0.17 -9.86 -5.22
C ARG A 111 -1.27 -10.25 -5.57
N GLU A 112 -2.23 -9.92 -4.72
CA GLU A 112 -3.66 -10.17 -4.97
C GLU A 112 -4.13 -9.48 -6.26
N PHE A 113 -3.72 -8.23 -6.47
CA PHE A 113 -4.00 -7.50 -7.70
C PHE A 113 -3.40 -8.19 -8.94
N GLU A 114 -2.12 -8.56 -8.92
CA GLU A 114 -1.49 -9.25 -10.07
C GLU A 114 -2.10 -10.63 -10.30
N ASN A 115 -2.49 -11.36 -9.24
CA ASN A 115 -3.16 -12.65 -9.34
C ASN A 115 -4.58 -12.54 -9.91
N ALA A 116 -5.27 -11.43 -9.65
CA ALA A 116 -6.60 -11.16 -10.22
C ALA A 116 -6.55 -10.81 -11.72
N ILE A 117 -5.39 -10.39 -12.25
CA ILE A 117 -5.22 -10.11 -13.68
C ILE A 117 -4.98 -11.42 -14.43
N LEU A 118 -5.94 -11.84 -15.25
CA LEU A 118 -5.91 -13.09 -16.03
C LEU A 118 -5.05 -13.00 -17.29
N GLU A 119 -3.74 -12.84 -17.12
CA GLU A 119 -2.76 -12.84 -18.21
C GLU A 119 -1.55 -13.73 -17.88
N THR A 120 -0.95 -14.35 -18.89
CA THR A 120 0.12 -15.36 -18.70
C THR A 120 1.45 -14.77 -18.22
N ALA A 121 1.67 -13.45 -18.39
CA ALA A 121 2.90 -12.78 -17.98
C ALA A 121 2.95 -12.43 -16.48
N GLN A 122 1.88 -12.72 -15.74
CA GLN A 122 1.66 -12.28 -14.37
C GLN A 122 2.31 -13.24 -13.37
N LEU A 123 2.47 -14.52 -13.75
CA LEU A 123 3.09 -15.52 -12.90
C LEU A 123 4.50 -15.12 -12.46
N GLU A 124 5.35 -14.69 -13.41
CA GLU A 124 6.71 -14.25 -13.08
C GLU A 124 6.73 -12.94 -12.27
N LYS A 125 5.70 -12.09 -12.41
CA LYS A 125 5.57 -10.89 -11.58
C LYS A 125 5.28 -11.26 -10.14
N ILE A 126 4.37 -12.20 -9.90
CA ILE A 126 4.05 -12.69 -8.56
C ILE A 126 5.28 -13.35 -7.93
N HIS A 127 6.01 -14.19 -8.69
CA HIS A 127 7.31 -14.71 -8.26
C HIS A 127 8.27 -13.59 -7.86
N THR A 128 8.39 -12.55 -8.70
CA THR A 128 9.26 -11.41 -8.43
C THR A 128 8.85 -10.66 -7.16
N LEU A 129 7.55 -10.48 -6.92
CA LEU A 129 7.03 -9.84 -5.71
C LEU A 129 7.36 -10.66 -4.45
N PHE A 130 7.11 -11.97 -4.46
CA PHE A 130 7.49 -12.85 -3.34
C PHE A 130 8.99 -12.79 -3.07
N ARG A 131 9.83 -12.95 -4.10
CA ARG A 131 11.29 -12.94 -3.96
C ARG A 131 11.80 -11.60 -3.42
N ARG A 132 11.19 -10.47 -3.82
CA ARG A 132 11.50 -9.13 -3.29
C ARG A 132 11.08 -9.00 -1.83
N GLN A 133 9.84 -9.34 -1.48
CA GLN A 133 9.31 -9.25 -0.12
C GLN A 133 10.12 -10.10 0.86
N LEU A 134 10.44 -11.34 0.50
CA LEU A 134 11.23 -12.25 1.35
C LEU A 134 12.65 -11.75 1.62
N GLY A 135 13.14 -10.78 0.85
CA GLY A 135 14.41 -10.10 1.12
C GLY A 135 14.32 -8.97 2.16
N ILE A 136 13.13 -8.69 2.71
CA ILE A 136 12.87 -7.54 3.57
C ILE A 136 12.46 -8.03 4.97
N PRO A 137 13.01 -7.47 6.06
CA PRO A 137 12.69 -7.85 7.43
C PRO A 137 11.31 -7.29 7.84
N LEU A 138 10.24 -7.94 7.39
CA LEU A 138 8.86 -7.61 7.77
C LEU A 138 8.36 -8.56 8.86
N LEU A 139 7.41 -8.09 9.68
CA LEU A 139 6.73 -8.94 10.65
C LEU A 139 5.98 -10.07 9.92
N ASP A 140 6.00 -11.26 10.52
CA ASP A 140 5.39 -12.48 10.01
C ASP A 140 5.88 -12.92 8.62
N MET A 141 7.11 -12.53 8.24
CA MET A 141 7.71 -12.91 6.95
C MET A 141 7.86 -14.44 6.77
N GLU A 142 7.85 -15.22 7.85
CA GLU A 142 7.79 -16.68 7.84
C GLU A 142 6.49 -17.20 7.19
N ALA A 143 5.36 -16.52 7.43
CA ALA A 143 4.08 -16.86 6.81
C ALA A 143 4.11 -16.60 5.30
N SER A 144 4.68 -15.46 4.87
CA SER A 144 4.88 -15.17 3.44
C SER A 144 5.84 -16.16 2.77
N TYR A 145 6.82 -16.69 3.49
CA TYR A 145 7.71 -17.74 2.96
C TYR A 145 6.94 -19.05 2.75
N ALA A 146 6.14 -19.48 3.74
CA ALA A 146 5.32 -20.68 3.64
C ALA A 146 4.27 -20.56 2.52
N GLU A 147 3.61 -19.40 2.40
CA GLU A 147 2.69 -19.10 1.29
C GLU A 147 3.39 -19.27 -0.07
N TYR A 148 4.61 -18.73 -0.22
CA TYR A 148 5.35 -18.84 -1.47
C TYR A 148 5.76 -20.29 -1.78
N GLU A 149 6.14 -21.06 -0.77
CA GLU A 149 6.49 -22.48 -0.92
C GLU A 149 5.28 -23.34 -1.34
N GLU A 150 4.08 -23.04 -0.83
CA GLU A 150 2.85 -23.72 -1.21
C GLU A 150 2.35 -23.30 -2.60
N TRP A 151 2.45 -22.01 -2.93
CA TRP A 151 1.96 -21.46 -4.19
C TRP A 151 2.86 -21.80 -5.39
N SER A 152 4.18 -21.89 -5.18
CA SER A 152 5.14 -22.11 -6.26
C SER A 152 5.23 -23.58 -6.67
N GLU A 153 4.92 -23.90 -7.93
CA GLU A 153 5.16 -25.24 -8.49
C GLU A 153 6.65 -25.57 -8.62
N GLU A 154 7.48 -24.53 -8.74
CA GLU A 154 8.95 -24.65 -8.84
C GLU A 154 9.63 -24.45 -7.47
N PRO A 155 10.78 -25.09 -7.23
CA PRO A 155 11.56 -24.85 -6.03
C PRO A 155 11.98 -23.38 -5.89
N ILE A 156 11.90 -22.84 -4.67
CA ILE A 156 12.37 -21.49 -4.38
C ILE A 156 13.88 -21.40 -4.65
N PRO A 157 14.36 -20.42 -5.45
CA PRO A 157 15.78 -20.28 -5.76
C PRO A 157 16.65 -20.14 -4.49
N GLU A 158 17.82 -20.78 -4.47
CA GLU A 158 18.75 -20.72 -3.32
C GLU A 158 19.16 -19.28 -2.96
N THR A 159 19.22 -18.39 -3.95
CA THR A 159 19.48 -16.95 -3.76
C THR A 159 18.40 -16.29 -2.92
N THR A 160 17.13 -16.59 -3.18
CA THR A 160 15.98 -16.11 -2.40
C THR A 160 16.01 -16.68 -0.99
N ILE A 161 16.28 -17.97 -0.82
CA ILE A 161 16.41 -18.61 0.51
C ILE A 161 17.53 -17.94 1.33
N LYS A 162 18.66 -17.63 0.70
CA LYS A 162 19.78 -16.94 1.35
C LYS A 162 19.40 -15.52 1.77
N ASN A 163 18.66 -14.79 0.93
CA ASN A 163 18.19 -13.44 1.25
C ASN A 163 17.14 -13.47 2.38
N TYR A 164 16.21 -14.41 2.32
CA TYR A 164 15.23 -14.67 3.37
C TYR A 164 15.88 -14.91 4.73
N LYS A 165 16.87 -15.82 4.82
CA LYS A 165 17.59 -16.08 6.08
C LYS A 165 18.29 -14.84 6.63
N LYS A 166 18.83 -13.97 5.76
CA LYS A 166 19.45 -12.71 6.18
C LYS A 166 18.41 -11.70 6.68
N ALA A 167 17.29 -11.57 5.98
CA ALA A 167 16.19 -10.70 6.37
C ALA A 167 15.60 -11.15 7.73
N LEU A 168 15.42 -12.45 7.94
CA LEU A 168 14.98 -12.98 9.22
C LEU A 168 15.93 -12.61 10.38
N GLN A 169 17.24 -12.73 10.17
CA GLN A 169 18.24 -12.28 11.15
C GLN A 169 18.21 -10.76 11.41
N GLN A 170 17.84 -9.96 10.41
CA GLN A 170 17.66 -8.51 10.59
C GLN A 170 16.38 -8.22 11.39
N LEU A 171 15.29 -8.93 11.09
CA LEU A 171 14.03 -8.80 11.80
C LEU A 171 14.20 -9.10 13.29
N GLU A 172 14.92 -10.17 13.66
CA GLU A 172 15.22 -10.49 15.07
C GLU A 172 15.94 -9.34 15.81
N LYS A 173 16.72 -8.52 15.10
CA LYS A 173 17.35 -7.33 15.69
C LYS A 173 16.39 -6.16 15.83
N CYS A 174 15.41 -6.04 14.93
CA CYS A 174 14.42 -4.95 14.93
C CYS A 174 13.26 -5.21 15.90
N LYS A 175 12.83 -6.46 16.06
CA LYS A 175 11.71 -6.90 16.93
C LYS A 175 11.65 -6.21 18.29
N PRO A 176 12.71 -6.16 19.12
CA PRO A 176 12.62 -5.54 20.45
C PRO A 176 12.33 -4.04 20.41
N TYR A 177 12.74 -3.35 19.34
CA TYR A 177 12.48 -1.91 19.19
C TYR A 177 11.04 -1.65 18.74
N GLU A 178 10.51 -2.50 17.85
CA GLU A 178 9.12 -2.41 17.38
C GLU A 178 8.13 -2.72 18.51
N GLU A 179 8.37 -3.77 19.30
CA GLU A 179 7.53 -4.13 20.45
C GLU A 179 7.47 -3.00 21.48
N ALA A 180 8.58 -2.30 21.71
CA ALA A 180 8.64 -1.16 22.63
C ALA A 180 7.82 0.06 22.15
N LEU A 181 7.56 0.18 20.84
CA LEU A 181 6.71 1.24 20.28
C LEU A 181 5.22 0.92 20.45
N VAL A 182 4.84 -0.36 20.40
CA VAL A 182 3.44 -0.82 20.55
C VAL A 182 2.96 -0.77 22.01
N MET A 183 3.87 -0.84 22.99
CA MET A 183 3.55 -0.78 24.42
C MET A 183 3.35 0.64 24.99
N LYS A 184 3.26 1.67 24.14
CA LYS A 184 3.03 3.07 24.52
C LYS A 184 1.68 3.57 24.02
#